data_AF-A0A850BHW0-F1
#
_entry.id   AF-A0A850BHW0-F1
#
_cell.length_a   1.000
_cell.length_b   1.000
_cell.length_c   1.000
_cell.angle_alpha   90.00
_cell.angle_beta   90.00
_cell.angle_gamma   90.00
#
_symmetry.space_group_name_H-M   'P 1'
#
loop_
_entity.id
_entity.type
_entity.pdbx_description
1 polymer ?
#
loop_
_entity_poly.entity_id
_entity_poly.type
_entity_poly.pdbx_seq_one_letter_code
_entity_poly.pdbx_strand_id
1 'polypeptide(L)'
;MTRPLRYAALLAIPLALSLSASDAAAQAGKKKPDARTQAFGKKKPGGKSDPKLEEAKRLFDEGAKHYGEGNYEKAIEAWEMSFDLSKKELIFESIANAYERLGQPKKAHEYLSKWREAAPEEEREVLDARLKNLSERVAREEQQDKEREEQKRREQEAKEAEKREAAGSGLPVLGIALAGAGAAMVAGGVVLDVVAVGKRPDEAEACRAVGDRQVCRASDEDAIKTSNTMAYIGDVLWITGGIAAAAGVVLIVTQVTSSKPSADATALRITPVVGPRGGGFVVGARF
;
A
#
# COMPACT_ATOMS: atom_id res chain seq x y z
N MET A 1 10.32 -40.95 -29.16
CA MET A 1 11.03 -40.49 -30.37
C MET A 1 10.96 -38.96 -30.44
N THR A 2 12.12 -38.34 -30.29
CA THR A 2 12.55 -37.02 -30.83
C THR A 2 11.65 -35.79 -30.67
N ARG A 3 11.97 -34.98 -29.66
CA ARG A 3 11.76 -33.51 -29.64
C ARG A 3 12.69 -32.84 -30.67
N PRO A 4 12.24 -31.82 -31.42
CA PRO A 4 13.18 -30.90 -32.05
C PRO A 4 13.42 -29.66 -31.16
N LEU A 5 14.70 -29.44 -30.88
CA LEU A 5 15.28 -28.23 -30.30
C LEU A 5 14.88 -27.00 -31.12
N ARG A 6 14.37 -25.96 -30.47
CA ARG A 6 14.35 -24.60 -31.03
C ARG A 6 15.62 -23.89 -30.60
N TYR A 7 16.50 -23.69 -31.59
CA TYR A 7 17.75 -22.98 -31.48
C TYR A 7 17.54 -21.53 -31.03
N ALA A 8 18.29 -21.13 -30.01
CA ALA A 8 18.50 -19.75 -29.62
C ALA A 8 19.33 -19.04 -30.71
N ALA A 9 18.70 -18.16 -31.46
CA ALA A 9 19.38 -17.24 -32.37
C ALA A 9 19.77 -15.98 -31.58
N LEU A 10 21.01 -15.98 -31.07
CA LEU A 10 21.71 -14.79 -30.60
C LEU A 10 22.00 -13.90 -31.81
N LEU A 11 21.20 -12.86 -32.01
CA LEU A 11 21.51 -11.78 -32.95
C LEU A 11 22.49 -10.80 -32.28
N ALA A 12 23.77 -10.98 -32.61
CA ALA A 12 24.82 -10.01 -32.35
C ALA A 12 24.62 -8.80 -33.28
N ILE A 13 24.33 -7.64 -32.71
CA ILE A 13 24.28 -6.36 -33.42
C ILE A 13 25.70 -5.75 -33.42
N PRO A 14 26.33 -5.52 -34.57
CA PRO A 14 27.63 -4.86 -34.62
C PRO A 14 27.48 -3.36 -34.34
N LEU A 15 28.23 -2.88 -33.35
CA LEU A 15 28.54 -1.48 -33.10
C LEU A 15 29.31 -0.93 -34.33
N ALA A 16 28.65 -0.13 -35.16
CA ALA A 16 29.32 0.68 -36.17
C ALA A 16 29.69 2.03 -35.56
N LEU A 17 30.96 2.12 -35.15
CA LEU A 17 31.61 3.35 -34.68
C LEU A 17 31.95 4.23 -35.90
N SER A 18 31.09 5.19 -36.24
CA SER A 18 31.42 6.20 -37.26
C SER A 18 32.19 7.35 -36.60
N LEU A 19 33.52 7.26 -36.70
CA LEU A 19 34.47 8.30 -36.33
C LEU A 19 34.59 9.30 -37.49
N SER A 20 33.77 10.35 -37.48
CA SER A 20 34.00 11.54 -38.33
C SER A 20 34.73 12.59 -37.50
N ALA A 21 36.06 12.57 -37.64
CA ALA A 21 36.93 13.67 -37.25
C ALA A 21 36.70 14.84 -38.21
N SER A 22 36.09 15.91 -37.71
CA SER A 22 36.13 17.22 -38.35
C SER A 22 37.19 18.05 -37.64
N ASP A 23 38.32 18.21 -38.31
CA ASP A 23 39.31 19.26 -38.04
C ASP A 23 38.64 20.63 -38.19
N ALA A 24 38.23 21.22 -37.07
CA ALA A 24 37.98 22.65 -36.96
C ALA A 24 39.09 23.26 -36.12
N ALA A 25 40.09 23.75 -36.84
CA ALA A 25 41.25 24.44 -36.34
C ALA A 25 40.88 25.53 -35.34
N ALA A 26 41.72 25.58 -34.30
CA ALA A 26 41.81 26.65 -33.33
C ALA A 26 41.85 28.03 -34.00
N GLN A 27 40.77 28.78 -33.88
CA GLN A 27 40.82 30.23 -33.77
C GLN A 27 40.42 30.60 -32.36
N ALA A 28 41.43 30.65 -31.48
CA ALA A 28 41.35 31.26 -30.17
C ALA A 28 41.16 32.79 -30.34
N GLY A 29 39.93 33.19 -30.66
CA GLY A 29 39.45 34.54 -30.42
C GLY A 29 39.34 34.73 -28.92
N LYS A 30 40.26 35.49 -28.33
CA LYS A 30 40.20 35.95 -26.94
C LYS A 30 38.94 36.82 -26.74
N LYS A 31 37.78 36.21 -26.51
CA LYS A 31 36.63 36.88 -25.89
C LYS A 31 36.69 36.61 -24.39
N LYS A 32 37.22 37.61 -23.70
CA LYS A 32 37.18 37.79 -22.25
C LYS A 32 35.74 37.51 -21.75
N PRO A 33 35.53 36.76 -20.66
CA PRO A 33 34.23 36.80 -20.01
C PRO A 33 34.03 38.24 -19.51
N ASP A 34 32.97 38.89 -19.97
CA ASP A 34 32.54 40.18 -19.46
C ASP A 34 32.05 40.00 -18.02
N ALA A 35 33.02 40.00 -17.11
CA ALA A 35 32.79 40.37 -15.74
C ALA A 35 32.26 41.82 -15.77
N ARG A 36 30.95 41.97 -15.76
CA ARG A 36 30.29 43.22 -15.38
C ARG A 36 30.49 43.39 -13.88
N THR A 37 31.73 43.66 -13.49
CA THR A 37 32.09 44.22 -12.19
C THR A 37 31.49 45.61 -12.15
N GLN A 38 30.26 45.71 -11.64
CA GLN A 38 29.69 47.00 -11.31
C GLN A 38 30.49 47.61 -10.15
N ALA A 39 30.73 48.89 -10.29
CA ALA A 39 31.70 49.66 -9.54
C ALA A 39 31.36 49.71 -8.05
N PHE A 40 32.16 49.02 -7.24
CA PHE A 40 32.29 49.38 -5.84
C PHE A 40 33.00 50.73 -5.76
N GLY A 41 32.24 51.76 -5.40
CA GLY A 41 32.74 53.10 -5.13
C GLY A 41 33.94 53.07 -4.18
N LYS A 42 34.91 53.94 -4.46
CA LYS A 42 36.12 54.17 -3.67
C LYS A 42 35.79 54.22 -2.16
N LYS A 43 36.21 53.22 -1.39
CA LYS A 43 36.16 53.25 0.07
C LYS A 43 37.56 53.49 0.65
N LYS A 44 37.66 54.46 1.56
CA LYS A 44 38.82 54.77 2.40
C LYS A 44 39.41 53.51 3.06
N PRO A 45 40.73 53.39 3.21
CA PRO A 45 41.33 52.35 4.04
C PRO A 45 41.26 52.75 5.53
N GLY A 46 40.96 51.81 6.43
CA GLY A 46 41.33 51.95 7.85
C GLY A 46 40.22 51.83 8.91
N GLY A 47 39.33 50.83 8.82
CA GLY A 47 38.50 50.40 9.97
C GLY A 47 38.69 48.90 10.19
N LYS A 48 38.94 48.45 11.43
CA LYS A 48 38.99 47.01 11.77
C LYS A 48 37.67 46.37 11.35
N SER A 49 37.71 45.29 10.58
CA SER A 49 36.51 44.59 10.13
C SER A 49 35.77 43.95 11.30
N ASP A 50 34.44 44.01 11.29
CA ASP A 50 33.59 43.36 12.31
C ASP A 50 33.80 41.84 12.24
N PRO A 51 34.21 41.17 13.34
CA PRO A 51 34.40 39.72 13.36
C PRO A 51 33.19 38.93 12.85
N LYS A 52 31.97 39.41 13.07
CA LYS A 52 30.75 38.76 12.56
C LYS A 52 30.64 38.85 11.04
N LEU A 53 31.08 39.95 10.45
CA LEU A 53 31.07 40.13 8.98
C LEU A 53 32.16 39.31 8.31
N GLU A 54 33.32 39.15 8.94
CA GLU A 54 34.36 38.24 8.47
C GLU A 54 33.91 36.79 8.51
N GLU A 55 33.26 36.36 9.61
CA GLU A 55 32.71 35.01 9.71
C GLU A 55 31.56 34.77 8.73
N ALA A 56 30.67 35.74 8.54
CA ALA A 56 29.61 35.66 7.53
C ALA A 56 30.19 35.50 6.12
N LYS A 57 31.29 36.19 5.81
CA LYS A 57 31.98 36.05 4.53
C LYS A 57 32.61 34.65 4.39
N ARG A 58 33.28 34.15 5.44
CA ARG A 58 33.83 32.79 5.46
C ARG A 58 32.74 31.75 5.16
N LEU A 59 31.58 31.87 5.80
CA LEU A 59 30.42 31.00 5.56
C LEU A 59 29.85 31.15 4.15
N PHE A 60 29.84 32.36 3.60
CA PHE A 60 29.41 32.58 2.21
C PHE A 60 30.32 31.89 1.20
N ASP A 61 31.64 32.01 1.41
CA ASP A 61 32.66 31.39 0.57
C ASP A 61 32.62 29.85 0.69
N GLU A 62 32.34 29.33 1.89
CA GLU A 62 32.11 27.91 2.15
C GLU A 62 30.86 27.41 1.40
N GLY A 63 29.77 28.16 1.42
CA GLY A 63 28.56 27.84 0.66
C GLY A 63 28.82 27.83 -0.85
N ALA A 64 29.59 28.81 -1.36
CA ALA A 64 29.98 28.86 -2.77
C ALA A 64 30.85 27.66 -3.17
N LYS A 65 31.76 27.21 -2.29
CA LYS A 65 32.55 26.00 -2.49
C LYS A 65 31.65 24.76 -2.57
N HIS A 66 30.75 24.58 -1.60
CA HIS A 66 29.80 23.45 -1.62
C HIS A 66 28.90 23.46 -2.85
N TYR A 67 28.45 24.63 -3.30
CA TYR A 67 27.67 24.76 -4.52
C TYR A 67 28.46 24.30 -5.75
N GLY A 68 29.74 24.70 -5.85
CA GLY A 68 30.65 24.27 -6.91
C GLY A 68 30.91 22.77 -6.92
N GLU A 69 30.91 22.13 -5.74
CA GLU A 69 31.03 20.67 -5.57
C GLU A 69 29.72 19.91 -5.85
N GLY A 70 28.61 20.61 -6.08
CA GLY A 70 27.28 20.02 -6.25
C GLY A 70 26.59 19.63 -4.93
N ASN A 71 27.18 19.99 -3.78
CA ASN A 71 26.61 19.78 -2.45
C ASN A 71 25.62 20.91 -2.11
N TYR A 72 24.50 20.99 -2.84
CA TYR A 72 23.58 22.13 -2.77
C TYR A 72 22.94 22.32 -1.39
N GLU A 73 22.63 21.25 -0.68
CA GLU A 73 22.06 21.32 0.68
C GLU A 73 23.05 21.97 1.65
N LYS A 74 24.32 21.54 1.63
CA LYS A 74 25.38 22.15 2.45
C LYS A 74 25.65 23.60 2.07
N ALA A 75 25.52 23.93 0.78
CA ALA A 75 25.63 25.30 0.31
C ALA A 75 24.53 26.18 0.90
N ILE A 76 23.29 25.70 0.91
CA ILE A 76 22.14 26.40 1.50
C ILE A 76 22.35 26.61 3.00
N GLU A 77 22.74 25.57 3.75
CA GLU A 77 23.02 25.68 5.19
C GLU A 77 24.09 26.75 5.49
N ALA A 78 25.21 26.74 4.76
CA ALA A 78 26.27 27.72 4.91
C ALA A 78 25.82 29.15 4.57
N TRP A 79 25.00 29.31 3.54
CA TRP A 79 24.43 30.59 3.16
C TRP A 79 23.37 31.10 4.13
N GLU A 80 22.54 30.23 4.71
CA GLU A 80 21.59 30.61 5.76
C GLU A 80 22.32 31.12 7.01
N MET A 81 23.37 30.41 7.45
CA MET A 81 24.23 30.87 8.55
C MET A 81 24.92 32.21 8.21
N SER A 82 25.38 32.38 6.97
CA SER A 82 25.96 33.64 6.49
C SER A 82 24.94 34.78 6.50
N PHE A 83 23.71 34.52 6.09
CA PHE A 83 22.61 35.49 6.15
C PHE A 83 22.29 35.86 7.61
N ASP A 84 22.31 34.89 8.52
CA ASP A 84 22.04 35.15 9.93
C ASP A 84 23.02 36.11 10.58
N LEU A 85 24.28 36.09 10.15
CA LEU A 85 25.32 36.99 10.65
C LEU A 85 25.37 38.32 9.90
N SER A 86 25.22 38.32 8.57
CA SER A 86 25.42 39.51 7.74
C SER A 86 24.15 40.29 7.42
N LYS A 87 22.98 39.63 7.47
CA LYS A 87 21.68 40.14 7.02
C LYS A 87 21.69 40.73 5.61
N LYS A 88 22.58 40.24 4.73
CA LYS A 88 22.68 40.64 3.33
C LYS A 88 21.68 39.86 2.48
N GLU A 89 20.68 40.55 1.94
CA GLU A 89 19.57 39.94 1.19
C GLU A 89 19.99 39.30 -0.15
N LEU A 90 21.11 39.72 -0.75
CA LEU A 90 21.67 39.10 -1.96
C LEU A 90 21.94 37.59 -1.79
N ILE A 91 22.13 37.13 -0.56
CA ILE A 91 22.33 35.70 -0.26
C ILE A 91 21.12 34.86 -0.69
N PHE A 92 19.92 35.43 -0.68
CA PHE A 92 18.71 34.72 -1.10
C PHE A 92 18.75 34.27 -2.57
N GLU A 93 19.42 35.01 -3.46
CA GLU A 93 19.61 34.57 -4.84
C GLU A 93 20.49 33.31 -4.92
N SER A 94 21.55 33.25 -4.10
CA SER A 94 22.42 32.08 -4.03
C SER A 94 21.66 30.85 -3.53
N ILE A 95 20.85 31.02 -2.47
CA ILE A 95 19.99 29.94 -1.95
C ILE A 95 18.96 29.50 -3.00
N ALA A 96 18.31 30.44 -3.70
CA ALA A 96 17.39 30.13 -4.79
C ALA A 96 18.08 29.33 -5.91
N ASN A 97 19.29 29.73 -6.31
CA ASN A 97 20.09 29.00 -7.29
C ASN A 97 20.34 27.54 -6.86
N ALA A 98 20.62 27.29 -5.58
CA ALA A 98 20.80 25.92 -5.07
C ALA A 98 19.50 25.11 -5.11
N TYR A 99 18.38 25.70 -4.69
CA TYR A 99 17.09 25.01 -4.78
C TYR A 99 16.66 24.68 -6.22
N GLU A 100 17.04 25.50 -7.20
CA GLU A 100 16.81 25.16 -8.61
C GLU A 100 17.63 23.95 -9.06
N ARG A 101 18.88 23.84 -8.61
CA ARG A 101 19.73 22.67 -8.90
C ARG A 101 19.23 21.40 -8.23
N LEU A 102 18.57 21.53 -7.09
CA LEU A 102 17.89 20.44 -6.39
C LEU A 102 16.54 20.05 -7.01
N GLY A 103 16.07 20.78 -8.03
CA GLY A 103 14.76 20.54 -8.60
C GLY A 103 13.61 20.84 -7.64
N GLN A 104 13.80 21.78 -6.70
CA GLN A 104 12.78 22.20 -5.74
C GLN A 104 12.23 23.60 -6.13
N PRO A 105 11.39 23.71 -7.18
CA PRO A 105 10.98 25.01 -7.72
C PRO A 105 10.20 25.85 -6.72
N LYS A 106 9.46 25.22 -5.81
CA LYS A 106 8.68 25.93 -4.77
C LYS A 106 9.58 26.73 -3.82
N LYS A 107 10.65 26.11 -3.32
CA LYS A 107 11.62 26.79 -2.45
C LYS A 107 12.47 27.77 -3.23
N ALA A 108 12.88 27.42 -4.45
CA ALA A 108 13.59 28.37 -5.32
C ALA A 108 12.78 29.65 -5.56
N HIS A 109 11.49 29.51 -5.85
CA HIS A 109 10.57 30.63 -5.99
C HIS A 109 10.53 31.46 -4.71
N GLU A 110 10.35 30.84 -3.55
CA GLU A 110 10.27 31.54 -2.26
C GLU A 110 11.49 32.43 -1.98
N TYR A 111 12.71 31.87 -2.09
CA TYR A 111 13.92 32.64 -1.82
C TYR A 111 14.21 33.68 -2.91
N LEU A 112 13.92 33.38 -4.17
CA LEU A 112 14.08 34.36 -5.25
C LEU A 112 13.09 35.52 -5.11
N SER A 113 11.87 35.27 -4.61
CA SER A 113 10.89 36.32 -4.29
C SER A 113 11.41 37.24 -3.18
N LYS A 114 12.07 36.70 -2.14
CA LYS A 114 12.71 37.51 -1.10
C LYS A 114 13.81 38.42 -1.67
N TRP A 115 14.65 37.89 -2.57
CA TRP A 115 15.64 38.72 -3.27
C TRP A 115 14.98 39.81 -4.12
N ARG A 116 13.91 39.45 -4.85
CA ARG A 116 13.18 40.36 -5.74
C ARG A 116 12.62 41.61 -5.07
N GLU A 117 12.27 41.53 -3.77
CA GLU A 117 11.81 42.67 -2.99
C GLU A 117 12.93 43.70 -2.73
N ALA A 118 14.15 43.22 -2.52
CA ALA A 118 15.33 44.01 -2.19
C ALA A 118 16.20 44.38 -3.40
N ALA A 119 16.03 43.67 -4.52
CA ALA A 119 16.89 43.79 -5.69
C ALA A 119 16.82 45.18 -6.35
N PRO A 120 17.95 45.65 -6.94
CA PRO A 120 17.98 46.85 -7.78
C PRO A 120 16.95 46.81 -8.91
N GLU A 121 16.40 47.96 -9.29
CA GLU A 121 15.30 48.04 -10.26
C GLU A 121 15.65 47.41 -11.61
N GLU A 122 16.89 47.54 -12.04
CA GLU A 122 17.41 47.00 -13.29
C GLU A 122 17.44 45.46 -13.36
N GLU A 123 17.43 44.76 -12.22
CA GLU A 123 17.42 43.28 -12.16
C GLU A 123 16.00 42.71 -12.09
N ARG A 124 15.03 43.55 -11.73
CA ARG A 124 13.66 43.15 -11.41
C ARG A 124 12.95 42.43 -12.54
N GLU A 125 13.09 42.92 -13.76
CA GLU A 125 12.47 42.30 -14.94
C GLU A 125 12.98 40.87 -15.17
N VAL A 126 14.29 40.65 -15.02
CA VAL A 126 14.91 39.33 -15.18
C VAL A 126 14.45 38.38 -14.07
N LEU A 127 14.37 38.87 -12.84
CA LEU A 127 13.87 38.11 -11.69
C LEU A 127 12.38 37.76 -11.83
N ASP A 128 11.55 38.67 -12.35
CA ASP A 128 10.12 38.44 -12.59
C ASP A 128 9.90 37.35 -13.64
N ALA A 129 10.69 37.36 -14.72
CA ALA A 129 10.66 36.30 -15.72
C ALA A 129 11.05 34.93 -15.13
N ARG A 130 12.08 34.90 -14.28
CA ARG A 130 12.53 33.68 -13.60
C ARG A 130 11.50 33.16 -12.59
N LEU A 131 10.90 34.04 -11.78
CA LEU A 131 9.82 33.71 -10.86
C LEU A 131 8.59 33.15 -11.59
N LYS A 132 8.24 33.71 -12.75
CA LYS A 132 7.17 33.17 -13.60
C LYS A 132 7.47 31.74 -14.06
N ASN A 133 8.69 31.44 -14.51
CA ASN A 133 9.04 30.07 -14.89
C ASN A 133 8.96 29.11 -13.70
N LEU A 134 9.41 29.53 -12.52
CA LEU A 134 9.35 28.73 -11.31
C LEU A 134 7.91 28.48 -10.87
N SER A 135 7.02 29.48 -10.93
CA SER A 135 5.62 29.31 -10.57
C SER A 135 4.89 28.35 -11.51
N GLU A 136 5.20 28.38 -12.81
CA GLU A 136 4.70 27.41 -13.78
C GLU A 136 5.18 25.98 -13.46
N ARG A 137 6.42 25.80 -12.98
CA ARG A 137 6.93 24.49 -12.54
C ARG A 137 6.21 24.01 -11.28
N VAL A 138 6.01 24.88 -10.29
CA VAL A 138 5.27 24.57 -9.07
C VAL A 138 3.84 24.13 -9.41
N ALA A 139 3.14 24.87 -10.28
CA ALA A 139 1.78 24.52 -10.69
C ALA A 139 1.69 23.15 -11.38
N ARG A 140 2.69 22.79 -12.20
CA ARG A 140 2.77 21.46 -12.83
C ARG A 140 2.99 20.35 -11.80
N GLU A 141 3.91 20.54 -10.86
CA GLU A 141 4.18 19.56 -9.80
C GLU A 141 2.95 19.36 -8.90
N GLU A 142 2.30 20.44 -8.47
CA GLU A 142 1.09 20.35 -7.65
C GLU A 142 -0.08 19.66 -8.36
N GLN A 143 -0.21 19.83 -9.68
CA GLN A 143 -1.21 19.13 -10.48
C GLN A 143 -0.90 17.63 -10.58
N GLN A 144 0.36 17.27 -10.84
CA GLN A 144 0.79 15.87 -10.90
C GLN A 144 0.61 15.16 -9.55
N ASP A 145 0.89 15.84 -8.44
CA ASP A 145 0.68 15.29 -7.11
C ASP A 145 -0.81 15.04 -6.83
N LYS A 146 -1.69 15.98 -7.19
CA LYS A 146 -3.14 15.78 -7.08
C LYS A 146 -3.63 14.58 -7.88
N GLU A 147 -3.18 14.46 -9.13
CA GLU A 147 -3.51 13.33 -10.01
C GLU A 147 -3.01 12.01 -9.45
N ARG A 148 -1.77 11.98 -8.92
CA ARG A 148 -1.20 10.80 -8.27
C ARG A 148 -1.95 10.40 -7.02
N GLU A 149 -2.34 11.35 -6.16
CA GLU A 149 -3.12 11.08 -4.96
C GLU A 149 -4.54 10.61 -5.31
N GLU A 150 -5.17 11.17 -6.34
CA GLU A 150 -6.44 10.68 -6.85
C GLU A 150 -6.31 9.26 -7.43
N GLN A 151 -5.26 8.98 -8.19
CA GLN A 151 -5.00 7.64 -8.70
C GLN A 151 -4.81 6.64 -7.56
N LYS A 152 -3.98 6.97 -6.56
CA LYS A 152 -3.78 6.12 -5.37
C LYS A 152 -5.10 5.86 -4.65
N ARG A 153 -5.96 6.87 -4.50
CA ARG A 153 -7.28 6.72 -3.88
C ARG A 153 -8.17 5.78 -4.69
N ARG A 154 -8.24 5.95 -6.01
CA ARG A 154 -9.00 5.05 -6.92
C ARG A 154 -8.47 3.62 -6.86
N GLU A 155 -7.16 3.44 -6.82
CA GLU A 155 -6.53 2.13 -6.68
C GLU A 155 -6.84 1.48 -5.32
N GLN A 156 -6.84 2.26 -4.24
CA GLN A 156 -7.22 1.79 -2.91
C GLN A 156 -8.71 1.40 -2.87
N GLU A 157 -9.59 2.25 -3.39
CA GLU A 157 -11.02 1.97 -3.50
C GLU A 157 -11.29 0.71 -4.34
N ALA A 158 -10.57 0.51 -5.44
CA ALA A 158 -10.68 -0.70 -6.27
C ALA A 158 -10.20 -1.94 -5.52
N LYS A 159 -9.07 -1.88 -4.81
CA LYS A 159 -8.56 -3.00 -3.98
C LYS A 159 -9.51 -3.33 -2.83
N GLU A 160 -10.12 -2.32 -2.23
CA GLU A 160 -11.15 -2.53 -1.20
C GLU A 160 -12.41 -3.16 -1.77
N ALA A 161 -12.86 -2.74 -2.96
CA ALA A 161 -14.00 -3.34 -3.64
C ALA A 161 -13.72 -4.81 -3.99
N GLU A 162 -12.54 -5.12 -4.54
CA GLU A 162 -12.10 -6.50 -4.83
C GLU A 162 -12.09 -7.36 -3.56
N LYS A 163 -11.57 -6.83 -2.44
CA LYS A 163 -11.58 -7.54 -1.16
C LYS A 163 -13.00 -7.79 -0.64
N ARG A 164 -13.92 -6.85 -0.82
CA ARG A 164 -15.34 -7.01 -0.45
C ARG A 164 -16.01 -8.09 -1.30
N GLU A 165 -15.71 -8.14 -2.60
CA GLU A 165 -16.22 -9.16 -3.52
C GLU A 165 -15.67 -10.56 -3.20
N ALA A 166 -14.37 -10.66 -2.92
CA ALA A 166 -13.73 -11.91 -2.49
C ALA A 166 -14.29 -12.42 -1.14
N ALA A 167 -14.61 -11.52 -0.21
CA ALA A 167 -15.22 -11.90 1.08
C ALA A 167 -16.69 -12.37 0.93
N GLY A 168 -17.43 -11.88 -0.08
CA GLY A 168 -18.83 -12.22 -0.30
C GLY A 168 -19.06 -13.54 -1.05
N SER A 169 -18.11 -13.99 -1.88
CA SER A 169 -18.32 -15.09 -2.84
C SER A 169 -18.10 -16.51 -2.29
N GLY A 170 -17.39 -16.68 -1.17
CA GLY A 170 -17.10 -18.01 -0.57
C GLY A 170 -17.98 -18.42 0.62
N LEU A 171 -18.73 -17.47 1.17
CA LEU A 171 -19.41 -17.61 2.46
C LEU A 171 -20.65 -18.53 2.49
N PRO A 172 -21.49 -18.66 1.44
CA PRO A 172 -22.66 -19.56 1.50
C PRO A 172 -22.27 -21.03 1.34
N VAL A 173 -21.25 -21.33 0.52
CA VAL A 173 -20.73 -22.70 0.36
C VAL A 173 -20.06 -23.15 1.66
N LEU A 174 -19.34 -22.26 2.35
CA LEU A 174 -18.73 -22.54 3.64
C LEU A 174 -19.77 -22.84 4.73
N GLY A 175 -20.86 -22.07 4.79
CA GLY A 175 -21.95 -22.29 5.75
C GLY A 175 -22.62 -23.66 5.58
N ILE A 176 -22.92 -24.04 4.33
CA ILE A 176 -23.52 -25.35 3.99
C ILE A 176 -22.56 -26.48 4.31
N ALA A 177 -21.28 -26.35 3.93
CA ALA A 177 -20.27 -27.38 4.19
C ALA A 177 -20.06 -27.61 5.70
N LEU A 178 -19.98 -26.53 6.48
CA LEU A 178 -19.80 -26.60 7.93
C LEU A 178 -21.02 -27.19 8.64
N ALA A 179 -22.23 -26.78 8.22
CA ALA A 179 -23.47 -27.33 8.74
C ALA A 179 -23.60 -28.84 8.45
N GLY A 180 -23.32 -29.26 7.21
CA GLY A 180 -23.37 -30.65 6.78
C GLY A 180 -22.34 -31.54 7.47
N ALA A 181 -21.09 -31.09 7.56
CA ALA A 181 -20.03 -31.82 8.25
C ALA A 181 -20.32 -31.95 9.76
N GLY A 182 -20.80 -30.88 10.40
CA GLY A 182 -21.22 -30.90 11.80
C GLY A 182 -22.34 -31.91 12.06
N ALA A 183 -23.38 -31.91 11.21
CA ALA A 183 -24.49 -32.86 11.32
C ALA A 183 -24.03 -34.33 11.15
N ALA A 184 -23.10 -34.60 10.24
CA ALA A 184 -22.53 -35.94 10.06
C ALA A 184 -21.73 -36.40 11.29
N MET A 185 -20.99 -35.50 11.95
CA MET A 185 -20.28 -35.79 13.20
C MET A 185 -21.25 -36.10 14.34
N VAL A 186 -22.35 -35.34 14.47
CA VAL A 186 -23.41 -35.65 15.46
C VAL A 186 -23.98 -37.04 15.24
N ALA A 187 -24.36 -37.37 14.00
CA ALA A 187 -24.91 -38.69 13.68
C ALA A 187 -23.90 -39.81 13.98
N GLY A 188 -22.63 -39.63 13.61
CA GLY A 188 -21.57 -40.59 13.91
C GLY A 188 -21.35 -40.79 15.40
N GLY A 189 -21.40 -39.71 16.19
CA GLY A 189 -21.22 -39.77 17.64
C GLY A 189 -22.35 -40.55 18.31
N VAL A 190 -23.60 -40.25 17.96
CA VAL A 190 -24.77 -40.98 18.46
C VAL A 190 -24.71 -42.47 18.12
N VAL A 191 -24.27 -42.83 16.91
CA VAL A 191 -24.11 -44.23 16.51
C VAL A 191 -23.02 -44.92 17.35
N LEU A 192 -21.89 -44.25 17.59
CA LEU A 192 -20.82 -44.78 18.45
C LEU A 192 -21.30 -45.01 19.88
N ASP A 193 -22.10 -44.09 20.44
CA ASP A 193 -22.66 -44.25 21.79
C ASP A 193 -23.62 -45.43 21.88
N VAL A 194 -24.50 -45.61 20.88
CA VAL A 194 -25.40 -46.78 20.82
C VAL A 194 -24.60 -48.09 20.74
N VAL A 195 -23.53 -48.14 19.94
CA VAL A 195 -22.65 -49.31 19.86
C VAL A 195 -21.88 -49.52 21.16
N ALA A 196 -21.45 -48.44 21.83
CA ALA A 196 -20.75 -48.51 23.11
C ALA A 196 -21.63 -49.12 24.20
N VAL A 197 -22.92 -48.76 24.25
CA VAL A 197 -23.90 -49.36 25.16
C VAL A 197 -24.07 -50.86 24.85
N GLY A 198 -24.22 -51.23 23.58
CA GLY A 198 -24.36 -52.64 23.19
C GLY A 198 -23.15 -53.52 23.49
N LYS A 199 -21.94 -52.93 23.59
CA LYS A 199 -20.71 -53.64 23.98
C LYS A 199 -20.45 -53.65 25.48
N ARG A 200 -21.19 -52.87 26.27
CA ARG A 200 -20.98 -52.81 27.72
C ARG A 200 -21.56 -54.09 28.33
N PRO A 201 -20.75 -54.90 29.05
CA PRO A 201 -21.26 -56.08 29.72
C PRO A 201 -22.21 -55.68 30.86
N ASP A 202 -23.16 -56.56 31.19
CA ASP A 202 -24.14 -56.29 32.23
C ASP A 202 -23.44 -56.05 33.58
N GLU A 203 -23.76 -54.93 34.23
CA GLU A 203 -23.10 -54.50 35.45
C GLU A 203 -23.27 -55.50 36.60
N ALA A 204 -24.40 -56.22 36.64
CA ALA A 204 -24.68 -57.22 37.66
C ALA A 204 -23.80 -58.48 37.50
N GLU A 205 -23.33 -58.76 36.29
CA GLU A 205 -22.51 -59.93 35.98
C GLU A 205 -21.01 -59.62 36.03
N ALA A 206 -20.63 -58.46 35.50
CA ALA A 206 -19.24 -58.07 35.29
C ALA A 206 -18.61 -57.37 36.50
N CYS A 207 -19.40 -56.71 37.37
CA CYS A 207 -18.88 -55.88 38.45
C CYS A 207 -19.53 -56.18 39.81
N ARG A 208 -18.81 -55.93 40.91
CA ARG A 208 -19.34 -55.96 42.28
C ARG A 208 -18.84 -54.79 43.10
N ALA A 209 -19.68 -54.33 44.02
CA ALA A 209 -19.28 -53.35 45.02
C ALA A 209 -18.38 -54.00 46.09
N VAL A 210 -17.25 -53.36 46.39
CA VAL A 210 -16.32 -53.72 47.46
C VAL A 210 -16.01 -52.45 48.26
N GLY A 211 -16.77 -52.24 49.34
CA GLY A 211 -16.77 -50.97 50.08
C GLY A 211 -17.32 -49.85 49.20
N ASP A 212 -16.61 -48.71 49.15
CA ASP A 212 -16.99 -47.55 48.33
C ASP A 212 -16.52 -47.65 46.86
N ARG A 213 -15.95 -48.78 46.45
CA ARG A 213 -15.39 -48.97 45.10
C ARG A 213 -16.10 -50.09 44.35
N GLN A 214 -16.30 -49.90 43.05
CA GLN A 214 -16.79 -50.93 42.16
C GLN A 214 -15.59 -51.66 41.53
N VAL A 215 -15.57 -52.99 41.63
CA VAL A 215 -14.50 -53.83 41.08
C VAL A 215 -15.10 -54.73 40.01
N CYS A 216 -14.52 -54.71 38.81
CA CYS A 216 -14.98 -55.50 37.67
C CYS A 216 -14.02 -56.66 37.39
N ARG A 217 -14.52 -57.71 36.74
CA ARG A 217 -13.71 -58.89 36.38
C ARG A 217 -12.66 -58.52 35.34
N ALA A 218 -11.47 -59.10 35.47
CA ALA A 218 -10.39 -58.93 34.51
C ALA A 218 -10.75 -59.48 33.11
N SER A 219 -11.62 -60.50 33.02
CA SER A 219 -12.09 -61.05 31.74
C SER A 219 -12.92 -60.06 30.91
N ASP A 220 -13.53 -59.07 31.57
CA ASP A 220 -14.42 -58.10 30.94
C ASP A 220 -13.70 -56.75 30.68
N GLU A 221 -12.42 -56.66 31.03
CA GLU A 221 -11.61 -55.45 30.94
C GLU A 221 -11.57 -54.88 29.52
N ASP A 222 -11.34 -55.72 28.51
CA ASP A 222 -11.25 -55.29 27.11
C ASP A 222 -12.59 -54.76 26.58
N ALA A 223 -13.70 -55.39 26.97
CA ALA A 223 -15.05 -54.96 26.60
C ALA A 223 -15.39 -53.61 27.25
N ILE A 224 -15.08 -53.45 28.54
CA ILE A 224 -15.30 -52.21 29.30
C ILE A 224 -14.43 -51.08 28.74
N LYS A 225 -13.13 -51.31 28.48
CA LYS A 225 -12.24 -50.31 27.88
C LYS A 225 -12.72 -49.89 26.50
N THR A 226 -13.09 -50.85 25.65
CA THR A 226 -13.60 -50.57 24.31
C THR A 226 -14.89 -49.76 24.36
N SER A 227 -15.84 -50.12 25.23
CA SER A 227 -17.08 -49.37 25.45
C SER A 227 -16.79 -47.93 25.92
N ASN A 228 -15.93 -47.75 26.92
CA ASN A 228 -15.59 -46.42 27.44
C ASN A 228 -14.85 -45.56 26.40
N THR A 229 -13.95 -46.14 25.59
CA THR A 229 -13.29 -45.41 24.51
C THR A 229 -14.27 -45.01 23.41
N MET A 230 -15.19 -45.90 23.02
CA MET A 230 -16.22 -45.60 22.02
C MET A 230 -17.17 -44.50 22.50
N ALA A 231 -17.63 -44.57 23.76
CA ALA A 231 -18.47 -43.54 24.37
C ALA A 231 -17.74 -42.19 24.47
N TYR A 232 -16.49 -42.19 24.90
CA TYR A 232 -15.71 -40.94 24.97
C TYR A 232 -15.52 -40.28 23.59
N ILE A 233 -15.17 -41.09 22.57
CA ILE A 233 -15.04 -40.57 21.20
C ILE A 233 -16.39 -40.10 20.67
N GLY A 234 -17.46 -40.85 20.94
CA GLY A 234 -18.84 -40.49 20.59
C GLY A 234 -19.21 -39.13 21.16
N ASP A 235 -19.01 -38.94 22.47
CA ASP A 235 -19.26 -37.70 23.20
C ASP A 235 -18.54 -36.49 22.60
N VAL A 236 -17.23 -36.62 22.37
CA VAL A 236 -16.45 -35.55 21.76
C VAL A 236 -16.98 -35.24 20.35
N LEU A 237 -17.33 -36.26 19.56
CA LEU A 237 -17.76 -36.10 18.18
C LEU A 237 -19.12 -35.40 18.07
N TRP A 238 -20.10 -35.77 18.89
CA TRP A 238 -21.43 -35.15 18.80
C TRP A 238 -21.45 -33.74 19.42
N ILE A 239 -20.67 -33.47 20.46
CA ILE A 239 -20.56 -32.12 21.04
C ILE A 239 -19.87 -31.18 20.06
N THR A 240 -18.69 -31.56 19.55
CA THR A 240 -17.95 -30.72 18.59
C THR A 240 -18.69 -30.58 17.26
N GLY A 241 -19.31 -31.67 16.79
CA GLY A 241 -20.19 -31.68 15.63
C GLY A 241 -21.39 -30.74 15.79
N GLY A 242 -22.02 -30.74 16.96
CA GLY A 242 -23.14 -29.86 17.28
C GLY A 242 -22.76 -28.38 17.25
N ILE A 243 -21.61 -28.01 17.82
CA ILE A 243 -21.10 -26.63 17.78
C ILE A 243 -20.83 -26.21 16.33
N ALA A 244 -20.17 -27.05 15.53
CA ALA A 244 -19.89 -26.78 14.13
C ALA A 244 -21.18 -26.64 13.30
N ALA A 245 -22.15 -27.52 13.53
CA ALA A 245 -23.45 -27.48 12.85
C ALA A 245 -24.22 -26.19 13.16
N ALA A 246 -24.30 -25.81 14.44
CA ALA A 246 -24.96 -24.59 14.88
C ALA A 246 -24.27 -23.34 14.29
N ALA A 247 -22.94 -23.29 14.27
CA ALA A 247 -22.19 -22.21 13.64
C ALA A 247 -22.48 -22.12 12.13
N GLY A 248 -22.51 -23.25 11.42
CA GLY A 248 -22.89 -23.30 10.00
C GLY A 248 -24.31 -22.79 9.74
N VAL A 249 -25.28 -23.19 10.56
CA VAL A 249 -26.67 -22.72 10.47
C VAL A 249 -26.78 -21.22 10.72
N VAL A 250 -26.08 -20.69 11.74
CA VAL A 250 -26.04 -19.25 12.01
C VAL A 250 -25.46 -18.48 10.82
N LEU A 251 -24.41 -18.99 10.18
CA LEU A 251 -23.86 -18.38 8.97
C LEU A 251 -24.87 -18.37 7.82
N ILE A 252 -25.62 -19.44 7.61
CA ILE A 252 -26.67 -19.52 6.57
C ILE A 252 -27.78 -18.50 6.86
N VAL A 253 -28.33 -18.47 8.08
CA VAL A 253 -29.47 -17.62 8.43
C VAL A 253 -29.12 -16.13 8.38
N THR A 254 -27.94 -15.75 8.88
CA THR A 254 -27.49 -14.34 8.87
C THR A 254 -27.21 -13.82 7.46
N GLN A 255 -26.83 -14.69 6.53
CA GLN A 255 -26.64 -14.33 5.12
C GLN A 255 -27.97 -14.15 4.37
N VAL A 256 -28.96 -15.04 4.62
CA VAL A 256 -30.29 -14.93 4.02
C VAL A 256 -31.02 -13.65 4.46
N THR A 257 -30.74 -13.17 5.68
CA THR A 257 -31.34 -11.93 6.21
C THR A 257 -30.56 -10.65 5.88
N SER A 258 -29.26 -10.73 5.61
CA SER A 258 -28.41 -9.57 5.27
C SER A 258 -28.32 -9.27 3.77
N SER A 259 -28.89 -10.12 2.91
CA SER A 259 -28.99 -9.86 1.49
C SER A 259 -30.00 -8.75 1.24
N LYS A 260 -29.54 -7.48 1.13
CA LYS A 260 -30.37 -6.42 0.51
C LYS A 260 -30.82 -6.94 -0.86
N PRO A 261 -32.13 -6.88 -1.20
CA PRO A 261 -32.57 -7.27 -2.54
C PRO A 261 -31.83 -6.39 -3.54
N SER A 262 -30.94 -7.00 -4.33
CA SER A 262 -30.24 -6.30 -5.41
C SER A 262 -31.31 -5.79 -6.37
N ALA A 263 -31.36 -4.48 -6.57
CA ALA A 263 -32.32 -3.82 -7.46
C ALA A 263 -32.10 -4.18 -8.94
N ASP A 264 -31.00 -4.88 -9.27
CA ASP A 264 -30.63 -5.30 -10.64
C ASP A 264 -30.68 -6.81 -10.88
N ALA A 265 -31.23 -7.61 -9.95
CA ALA A 265 -31.54 -9.00 -10.28
C ALA A 265 -32.77 -9.02 -11.20
N THR A 266 -32.62 -9.53 -12.42
CA THR A 266 -33.73 -9.87 -13.32
C THR A 266 -34.74 -10.71 -12.54
N ALA A 267 -35.80 -10.07 -12.04
CA ALA A 267 -36.70 -10.70 -11.10
C ALA A 267 -37.69 -11.57 -11.89
N LEU A 268 -37.36 -12.85 -12.02
CA LEU A 268 -38.28 -13.86 -12.53
C LEU A 268 -39.37 -14.09 -11.47
N ARG A 269 -40.57 -13.56 -11.69
CA ARG A 269 -41.75 -13.81 -10.85
C ARG A 269 -42.60 -14.90 -11.50
N ILE A 270 -42.83 -15.98 -10.75
CA ILE A 270 -43.79 -17.01 -11.11
C ILE A 270 -45.03 -16.78 -10.25
N THR A 271 -46.15 -16.39 -10.87
CA THR A 271 -47.42 -16.16 -10.18
C THR A 271 -48.39 -17.29 -10.53
N PRO A 272 -48.86 -18.09 -9.55
CA PRO A 272 -49.90 -19.07 -9.81
C PRO A 272 -51.21 -18.35 -10.14
N VAL A 273 -51.91 -18.81 -11.17
CA VAL A 273 -53.25 -18.33 -11.54
C VAL A 273 -54.19 -19.52 -11.46
N VAL A 274 -55.22 -19.41 -10.63
CA VAL A 274 -56.25 -20.44 -10.48
C VAL A 274 -57.57 -19.86 -10.94
N GLY A 275 -58.22 -20.54 -11.89
CA GLY A 275 -59.54 -20.18 -12.40
C GLY A 275 -60.51 -21.35 -12.36
N PRO A 276 -61.81 -21.09 -12.51
CA PRO A 276 -62.86 -22.11 -12.40
C PRO A 276 -62.83 -23.20 -13.50
N ARG A 277 -61.95 -23.07 -14.51
CA ARG A 277 -61.73 -24.06 -15.57
C ARG A 277 -60.32 -24.66 -15.59
N GLY A 278 -59.48 -24.36 -14.60
CA GLY A 278 -58.11 -24.88 -14.51
C GLY A 278 -57.14 -23.90 -13.82
N GLY A 279 -55.96 -24.40 -13.47
CA GLY A 279 -54.87 -23.59 -12.91
C GLY A 279 -53.63 -23.60 -13.81
N GLY A 280 -52.82 -22.56 -13.71
CA GLY A 280 -51.55 -22.43 -14.42
C GLY A 280 -50.59 -21.51 -13.68
N PHE A 281 -49.45 -21.22 -14.31
CA PHE A 281 -48.45 -20.29 -13.80
C PHE A 281 -48.13 -19.25 -14.86
N VAL A 282 -48.05 -17.99 -14.45
CA VAL A 282 -47.55 -16.89 -15.29
C VAL A 282 -46.13 -16.59 -14.86
N VAL A 283 -45.21 -16.63 -15.81
CA VAL A 283 -43.80 -16.28 -15.59
C VAL A 283 -43.57 -14.88 -16.18
N GLY A 284 -43.23 -13.92 -15.33
CA GLY A 284 -42.88 -12.56 -15.75
C GLY A 284 -41.46 -12.21 -15.33
N ALA A 285 -40.69 -11.61 -16.24
CA ALA A 285 -39.39 -11.02 -15.93
C ALA A 285 -39.46 -9.50 -16.15
N ARG A 286 -38.83 -8.73 -15.25
CA ARG A 286 -38.52 -7.31 -15.49
C ARG A 286 -37.05 -7.24 -15.91
N PHE A 287 -36.83 -6.67 -17.09
CA PHE A 287 -35.52 -6.37 -17.67
C PHE A 287 -35.27 -4.87 -17.55
#